data_AF-A0A0W0ZKC7-F1
#
_entry.id   AF-A0A0W0ZKC7-F1
#
_cell.length_a   1.000
_cell.length_b   1.000
_cell.length_c   1.000
_cell.angle_alpha   90.00
_cell.angle_beta   90.00
_cell.angle_gamma   90.00
#
_symmetry.space_group_name_H-M   'P 1'
#
loop_
_entity.id
_entity.type
_entity.pdbx_description
1 polymer ?
#
loop_
_entity_poly.entity_id
_entity_poly.type
_entity_poly.pdbx_seq_one_letter_code
_entity_poly.pdbx_strand_id
1 'polypeptide(L)'
;MYLKLMEGVQRFQTQEYQKRKELFTTLANGQRPTTLLFACSDSRIIPALVTHTGPGDIFITRNVGNIINPYSTDPSSTAAAIEFSVKVLGVQEIVVCGHSRCGAMGALQTSNLEETLPAVADWLAETKSMLNVQDDLHHHSLACITEKNVLTQIANLKTHPAVIEQLEKGKLSIHGWIYEFETGQILAHDQATSQFLPIEQLNHSLVDSNALLTSKLLDGVLHFRKNDFPKKKELFQSLAQGQHPKALLFSCSDSRVIPSLITDTDPGELFVTRNVGNLVPFYSSTPSGEAAAVEYAVDVLGVKDIIVCGHSRCGAMKGLMNPHLDKELPAVASWLIYAKPTLEKLKIKFPECTEHSLVCTTKENVLMQIENLQTHPAVIRKLANKQLKLHAWFYDFESGEMLIYSQKKEDFISFNDAITEILLSDEVFTKMRAIVVEEAMKYLKNLASPKTADACMMVMPILNCIRFKGISVIWEQIKAPITSRIKEEFGKLCPHHTDERLTSLIEKGLEVTLPDIRDLQKDIMASPGYYKFSGYMMRHFITIAKPQEPPMQKIECAQTIFRL
;
A
#
# COMPACT_ATOMS: atom_id res chain seq x y z
N MET A 1 4.02 -7.30 -3.83
CA MET A 1 3.95 -5.90 -3.39
C MET A 1 2.93 -5.73 -2.29
N TYR A 2 1.68 -6.16 -2.50
CA TYR A 2 0.64 -6.23 -1.45
C TYR A 2 1.09 -6.85 -0.10
N LEU A 3 1.81 -7.98 -0.11
CA LEU A 3 2.27 -8.63 1.12
C LEU A 3 3.12 -7.70 2.01
N LYS A 4 3.95 -6.83 1.43
CA LYS A 4 4.74 -5.87 2.21
C LYS A 4 3.86 -4.86 2.97
N LEU A 5 2.71 -4.48 2.41
CA LEU A 5 1.74 -3.62 3.10
C LEU A 5 1.09 -4.37 4.26
N MET A 6 0.73 -5.64 4.05
CA MET A 6 0.21 -6.51 5.11
C MET A 6 1.23 -6.69 6.24
N GLU A 7 2.51 -6.92 5.93
CA GLU A 7 3.57 -6.97 6.94
C GLU A 7 3.65 -5.67 7.76
N GLY A 8 3.46 -4.53 7.11
CA GLY A 8 3.45 -3.24 7.78
C GLY A 8 2.25 -3.05 8.69
N VAL A 9 1.05 -3.48 8.27
CA VAL A 9 -0.13 -3.56 9.14
C VAL A 9 0.13 -4.46 10.34
N GLN A 10 0.71 -5.65 10.14
CA GLN A 10 1.07 -6.55 11.23
C GLN A 10 2.01 -5.87 12.25
N ARG A 11 3.05 -5.16 11.77
CA ARG A 11 3.96 -4.40 12.64
C ARG A 11 3.26 -3.24 13.34
N PHE A 12 2.39 -2.52 12.66
CA PHE A 12 1.59 -1.46 13.25
C PHE A 12 0.76 -1.99 14.43
N GLN A 13 -0.04 -3.03 14.21
CA GLN A 13 -0.94 -3.59 15.23
C GLN A 13 -0.18 -4.13 16.46
N THR A 14 0.95 -4.80 16.22
CA THR A 14 1.73 -5.47 17.27
C THR A 14 2.70 -4.55 18.01
N GLN A 15 3.14 -3.44 17.38
CA GLN A 15 4.18 -2.58 17.93
C GLN A 15 3.74 -1.11 17.98
N GLU A 16 3.51 -0.47 16.83
CA GLU A 16 3.31 0.98 16.79
C GLU A 16 1.98 1.43 17.43
N TYR A 17 0.94 0.61 17.31
CA TYR A 17 -0.34 0.83 17.96
C TYR A 17 -0.20 0.75 19.48
N GLN A 18 0.52 -0.26 19.99
CA GLN A 18 0.71 -0.45 21.44
C GLN A 18 1.40 0.76 22.08
N LYS A 19 2.39 1.34 21.39
CA LYS A 19 3.08 2.57 21.82
C LYS A 19 2.16 3.80 21.89
N ARG A 20 0.99 3.77 21.22
CA ARG A 20 0.07 4.91 21.05
C ARG A 20 -1.35 4.62 21.54
N LYS A 21 -1.55 3.53 22.28
CA LYS A 21 -2.88 3.10 22.72
C LYS A 21 -3.61 4.18 23.53
N GLU A 22 -2.89 4.88 24.40
CA GLU A 22 -3.44 6.00 25.18
C GLU A 22 -3.91 7.15 24.27
N LEU A 23 -3.10 7.54 23.27
CA LEU A 23 -3.46 8.55 22.29
C LEU A 23 -4.74 8.17 21.54
N PHE A 24 -4.84 6.95 21.02
CA PHE A 24 -6.04 6.49 20.31
C PHE A 24 -7.28 6.44 21.22
N THR A 25 -7.11 6.09 22.49
CA THR A 25 -8.18 6.14 23.51
C THR A 25 -8.68 7.58 23.70
N THR A 26 -7.78 8.57 23.75
CA THR A 26 -8.18 9.99 23.79
C THR A 26 -8.91 10.41 22.52
N LEU A 27 -8.41 10.02 21.35
CA LEU A 27 -8.98 10.36 20.04
C LEU A 27 -10.35 9.73 19.78
N ALA A 28 -10.73 8.69 20.53
CA ALA A 28 -12.08 8.13 20.49
C ALA A 28 -13.14 9.18 20.92
N ASN A 29 -12.79 10.10 21.82
CA ASN A 29 -13.68 11.17 22.30
C ASN A 29 -13.79 12.36 21.34
N GLY A 30 -13.02 12.36 20.25
CA GLY A 30 -13.06 13.41 19.23
C GLY A 30 -11.69 13.77 18.69
N GLN A 31 -11.68 14.44 17.54
CA GLN A 31 -10.48 15.03 16.93
C GLN A 31 -10.62 16.55 16.92
N ARG A 32 -9.51 17.26 17.04
CA ARG A 32 -9.45 18.73 16.94
C ARG A 32 -8.19 19.16 16.16
N PRO A 33 -8.05 18.75 14.89
CA PRO A 33 -6.94 19.21 14.09
C PRO A 33 -7.05 20.73 13.92
N THR A 34 -5.93 21.42 14.02
CA THR A 34 -5.88 22.89 13.84
C THR A 34 -5.73 23.27 12.37
N THR A 35 -5.36 22.33 11.51
CA THR A 35 -4.94 22.59 10.14
C THR A 35 -5.61 21.63 9.17
N LEU A 36 -6.12 22.16 8.05
CA LEU A 36 -6.40 21.42 6.82
C LEU A 36 -5.17 21.51 5.90
N LEU A 37 -4.63 20.38 5.46
CA LEU A 37 -3.51 20.33 4.52
C LEU A 37 -3.93 19.66 3.22
N PHE A 38 -3.75 20.38 2.10
CA PHE A 38 -3.83 19.84 0.75
C PHE A 38 -2.44 19.43 0.27
N ALA A 39 -2.30 18.18 -0.18
CA ALA A 39 -1.06 17.66 -0.75
C ALA A 39 -1.32 16.80 -1.99
N CYS A 40 -0.30 16.59 -2.80
CA CYS A 40 -0.42 15.75 -4.00
C CYS A 40 -0.55 14.28 -3.59
N SER A 41 -1.21 13.43 -4.40
CA SER A 41 -1.28 11.97 -4.21
C SER A 41 0.06 11.25 -4.41
N ASP A 42 1.08 11.95 -4.93
CA ASP A 42 2.42 11.45 -5.22
C ASP A 42 3.04 10.67 -4.05
N SER A 43 3.56 9.48 -4.34
CA SER A 43 4.01 8.55 -3.29
C SER A 43 5.25 9.01 -2.54
N ARG A 44 6.04 9.92 -3.12
CA ARG A 44 7.25 10.48 -2.49
C ARG A 44 6.93 11.46 -1.36
N ILE A 45 5.66 11.86 -1.25
CA ILE A 45 5.18 12.82 -0.26
C ILE A 45 4.41 12.08 0.83
N ILE A 46 4.89 12.19 2.07
CA ILE A 46 4.18 11.73 3.26
C ILE A 46 3.98 12.95 4.15
N PRO A 47 2.79 13.61 4.12
CA PRO A 47 2.57 14.84 4.87
C PRO A 47 2.90 14.69 6.37
N ALA A 48 2.42 13.62 7.01
CA ALA A 48 2.65 13.38 8.44
C ALA A 48 4.14 13.23 8.82
N LEU A 49 4.99 12.77 7.89
CA LEU A 49 6.44 12.71 8.10
C LEU A 49 7.04 14.11 7.98
N VAL A 50 6.69 14.84 6.93
CA VAL A 50 7.22 16.18 6.63
C VAL A 50 6.83 17.19 7.71
N THR A 51 5.62 17.10 8.24
CA THR A 51 5.12 17.98 9.31
C THR A 51 5.38 17.42 10.71
N HIS A 52 6.01 16.25 10.83
CA HIS A 52 6.25 15.53 12.09
C HIS A 52 4.99 15.44 12.98
N THR A 53 3.85 15.08 12.38
CA THR A 53 2.55 15.03 13.06
C THR A 53 2.02 13.62 13.23
N GLY A 54 1.33 13.39 14.34
CA GLY A 54 0.71 12.12 14.68
C GLY A 54 -0.81 12.08 14.43
N PRO A 55 -1.46 10.96 14.76
CA PRO A 55 -2.91 10.83 14.67
C PRO A 55 -3.62 11.94 15.45
N GLY A 56 -4.61 12.58 14.83
CA GLY A 56 -5.41 13.64 15.42
C GLY A 56 -4.94 15.07 15.12
N ASP A 57 -3.75 15.24 14.56
CA ASP A 57 -3.09 16.55 14.46
C ASP A 57 -3.54 17.39 13.26
N ILE A 58 -3.59 16.78 12.06
CA ILE A 58 -3.86 17.47 10.80
C ILE A 58 -4.93 16.72 10.02
N PHE A 59 -5.91 17.45 9.51
CA PHE A 59 -6.89 16.93 8.55
C PHE A 59 -6.30 17.05 7.14
N ILE A 60 -6.16 15.95 6.40
CA ILE A 60 -5.36 15.93 5.16
C ILE A 60 -6.22 15.52 3.97
N THR A 61 -6.20 16.33 2.92
CA THR A 61 -6.77 15.99 1.61
C THR A 61 -5.64 15.76 0.61
N ARG A 62 -5.75 14.68 -0.18
CA ARG A 62 -4.76 14.36 -1.22
C ARG A 62 -5.43 14.02 -2.53
N ASN A 63 -4.99 14.67 -3.60
CA ASN A 63 -5.41 14.39 -4.98
C ASN A 63 -4.26 14.63 -5.96
N VAL A 64 -4.45 14.30 -7.24
CA VAL A 64 -3.44 14.50 -8.28
C VAL A 64 -3.19 16.00 -8.46
N GLY A 65 -1.99 16.45 -8.10
CA GLY A 65 -1.56 17.86 -8.27
C GLY A 65 -1.99 18.82 -7.18
N ASN A 66 -2.48 18.34 -6.02
CA ASN A 66 -2.95 19.17 -4.90
C ASN A 66 -3.93 20.28 -5.33
N ILE A 67 -4.81 19.95 -6.27
CA ILE A 67 -5.76 20.85 -6.92
C ILE A 67 -6.95 21.11 -6.00
N ILE A 68 -7.44 22.34 -6.02
CA ILE A 68 -8.63 22.82 -5.33
C ILE A 68 -9.47 23.55 -6.37
N ASN A 69 -10.62 22.99 -6.74
CA ASN A 69 -11.50 23.67 -7.69
C ASN A 69 -12.09 24.94 -7.04
N PRO A 70 -12.40 25.98 -7.83
CA PRO A 70 -13.28 27.04 -7.38
C PRO A 70 -14.58 26.46 -6.83
N TYR A 71 -15.20 27.20 -5.93
CA TYR A 71 -16.45 26.78 -5.36
C TYR A 71 -17.54 26.69 -6.42
N SER A 72 -18.19 25.53 -6.49
CA SER A 72 -19.43 25.31 -7.22
C SER A 72 -20.39 24.50 -6.35
N THR A 73 -21.64 24.35 -6.80
CA THR A 73 -22.63 23.48 -6.14
C THR A 73 -22.48 22.01 -6.51
N ASP A 74 -21.63 21.70 -7.50
CA ASP A 74 -21.43 20.35 -7.97
C ASP A 74 -20.71 19.50 -6.91
N PRO A 75 -20.92 18.17 -6.90
CA PRO A 75 -20.22 17.28 -5.98
C PRO A 75 -18.70 17.41 -6.13
N SER A 76 -18.02 17.86 -5.07
CA SER A 76 -16.58 18.06 -5.08
C SER A 76 -15.96 17.57 -3.77
N SER A 77 -14.95 16.70 -3.89
CA SER A 77 -14.22 16.17 -2.75
C SER A 77 -13.45 17.25 -1.99
N THR A 78 -12.95 18.27 -2.70
CA THR A 78 -12.22 19.40 -2.11
C THR A 78 -13.16 20.37 -1.40
N ALA A 79 -14.30 20.70 -2.00
CA ALA A 79 -15.32 21.54 -1.38
C ALA A 79 -15.88 20.90 -0.09
N ALA A 80 -16.16 19.60 -0.12
CA ALA A 80 -16.59 18.86 1.07
C ALA A 80 -15.52 18.85 2.17
N ALA A 81 -14.24 18.67 1.82
CA ALA A 81 -13.15 18.71 2.79
C ALA A 81 -12.97 20.09 3.43
N ILE A 82 -13.09 21.16 2.63
CA ILE A 82 -13.03 22.55 3.10
C ILE A 82 -14.18 22.82 4.04
N GLU A 83 -15.42 22.55 3.61
CA GLU A 83 -16.60 22.81 4.44
C GLU A 83 -16.56 22.02 5.74
N PHE A 84 -16.23 20.72 5.69
CA PHE A 84 -16.16 19.88 6.88
C PHE A 84 -15.07 20.36 7.85
N SER A 85 -13.86 20.61 7.36
CA SER A 85 -12.75 21.04 8.24
C SER A 85 -13.01 22.41 8.87
N VAL A 86 -13.56 23.37 8.11
CA VAL A 86 -13.78 24.73 8.59
C VAL A 86 -15.00 24.81 9.50
N LYS A 87 -16.15 24.24 9.10
CA LYS A 87 -17.40 24.37 9.88
C LYS A 87 -17.53 23.33 11.00
N VAL A 88 -17.03 22.11 10.81
CA VAL A 88 -17.20 21.02 11.80
C VAL A 88 -15.99 20.91 12.71
N LEU A 89 -14.79 20.93 12.16
CA LEU A 89 -13.56 20.77 12.96
C LEU A 89 -13.02 22.09 13.49
N GLY A 90 -13.38 23.22 12.88
CA GLY A 90 -12.92 24.54 13.28
C GLY A 90 -11.41 24.73 13.08
N VAL A 91 -10.86 24.21 11.97
CA VAL A 91 -9.46 24.44 11.62
C VAL A 91 -9.18 25.95 11.53
N GLN A 92 -8.01 26.36 12.00
CA GLN A 92 -7.55 27.75 12.02
C GLN A 92 -6.60 28.04 10.86
N GLU A 93 -6.15 27.00 10.17
CA GLU A 93 -5.17 27.12 9.10
C GLU A 93 -5.52 26.20 7.93
N ILE A 94 -5.25 26.68 6.72
CA ILE A 94 -5.24 25.86 5.50
C ILE A 94 -3.87 25.96 4.85
N VAL A 95 -3.22 24.83 4.62
CA VAL A 95 -1.94 24.74 3.91
C VAL A 95 -2.17 24.09 2.55
N VAL A 96 -1.79 24.78 1.48
CA VAL A 96 -1.68 24.20 0.13
C VAL A 96 -0.23 23.83 -0.11
N CYS A 97 0.10 22.54 -0.11
CA CYS A 97 1.46 22.05 -0.27
C CYS A 97 1.65 21.43 -1.66
N GLY A 98 2.32 22.18 -2.54
CA GLY A 98 2.93 21.66 -3.76
C GLY A 98 4.23 20.90 -3.45
N HIS A 99 4.85 20.33 -4.48
CA HIS A 99 6.14 19.67 -4.32
C HIS A 99 6.98 19.68 -5.60
N SER A 100 8.30 19.59 -5.44
CA SER A 100 9.23 19.45 -6.55
C SER A 100 8.91 18.22 -7.40
N ARG A 101 9.17 18.33 -8.71
CA ARG A 101 8.94 17.26 -9.71
C ARG A 101 7.53 16.65 -9.65
N CYS A 102 6.50 17.48 -9.45
CA CYS A 102 5.12 17.02 -9.44
C CYS A 102 4.72 16.45 -10.81
N GLY A 103 4.34 15.17 -10.84
CA GLY A 103 3.94 14.49 -12.08
C GLY A 103 2.73 15.14 -12.75
N ALA A 104 1.78 15.65 -11.96
CA ALA A 104 0.62 16.37 -12.47
C ALA A 104 0.99 17.71 -13.12
N MET A 105 1.86 18.48 -12.47
CA MET A 105 2.33 19.76 -13.02
C MET A 105 3.21 19.55 -14.26
N GLY A 106 3.99 18.47 -14.31
CA GLY A 106 4.72 18.06 -15.50
C GLY A 106 3.78 17.63 -16.64
N ALA A 107 2.66 16.97 -16.32
CA ALA A 107 1.67 16.55 -17.31
C ALA A 107 1.03 17.73 -18.05
N LEU A 108 0.91 18.91 -17.41
CA LEU A 108 0.44 20.13 -18.07
C LEU A 108 1.30 20.55 -19.27
N GLN A 109 2.57 20.12 -19.30
CA GLN A 109 3.53 20.38 -20.39
C GLN A 109 3.58 19.23 -21.40
N THR A 110 2.81 18.15 -21.22
CA THR A 110 2.79 17.00 -22.13
C THR A 110 1.85 17.28 -23.30
N SER A 111 2.35 17.17 -24.53
CA SER A 111 1.52 17.19 -25.73
C SER A 111 0.63 15.94 -25.78
N ASN A 112 -0.63 16.08 -26.20
CA ASN A 112 -1.60 14.98 -26.33
C ASN A 112 -1.93 14.28 -24.99
N LEU A 113 -1.94 15.03 -23.88
CA LEU A 113 -2.38 14.50 -22.58
C LEU A 113 -3.83 13.98 -22.67
N GLU A 114 -4.69 14.69 -23.39
CA GLU A 114 -6.10 14.38 -23.61
C GLU A 114 -6.30 13.02 -24.31
N GLU A 115 -5.34 12.59 -25.14
CA GLU A 115 -5.39 11.29 -25.83
C GLU A 115 -4.84 10.14 -24.99
N THR A 116 -3.85 10.43 -24.15
CA THR A 116 -3.08 9.42 -23.41
C THR A 116 -3.63 9.16 -22.00
N LEU A 117 -4.08 10.21 -21.32
CA LEU A 117 -4.60 10.21 -19.96
C LEU A 117 -5.80 11.18 -19.87
N PRO A 118 -6.94 10.84 -20.49
CA PRO A 118 -8.10 11.72 -20.57
C PRO A 118 -8.64 12.13 -19.19
N ALA A 119 -8.71 11.23 -18.20
CA ALA A 119 -9.20 11.59 -16.87
C ALA A 119 -8.24 12.56 -16.14
N VAL A 120 -6.93 12.39 -16.32
CA VAL A 120 -5.93 13.35 -15.81
C VAL A 120 -6.01 14.68 -16.56
N ALA A 121 -6.19 14.66 -17.88
CA ALA A 121 -6.31 15.87 -18.69
C ALA A 121 -7.52 16.71 -18.28
N ASP A 122 -8.68 16.08 -18.18
CA ASP A 122 -9.95 16.70 -17.78
C ASP A 122 -9.85 17.28 -16.37
N TRP A 123 -9.22 16.55 -15.44
CA TRP A 123 -9.00 17.02 -14.07
C TRP A 123 -8.11 18.26 -14.00
N LEU A 124 -7.08 18.34 -14.85
CA LEU A 124 -6.12 19.43 -14.85
C LEU A 124 -6.53 20.61 -15.75
N ALA A 125 -7.57 20.46 -16.58
CA ALA A 125 -7.97 21.44 -17.60
C ALA A 125 -8.25 22.83 -17.02
N GLU A 126 -9.01 22.91 -15.92
CA GLU A 126 -9.33 24.18 -15.27
C GLU A 126 -8.06 24.86 -14.74
N THR A 127 -7.18 24.11 -14.09
CA THR A 127 -5.89 24.64 -13.60
C THR A 127 -5.00 25.10 -14.76
N LYS A 128 -4.93 24.31 -15.85
CA LYS A 128 -4.20 24.67 -17.07
C LYS A 128 -4.68 26.01 -17.62
N SER A 129 -6.00 26.24 -17.65
CA SER A 129 -6.60 27.50 -18.10
C SER A 129 -6.28 28.67 -17.15
N MET A 130 -6.39 28.47 -15.83
CA MET A 130 -6.16 29.51 -14.83
C MET A 130 -4.70 29.94 -14.69
N LEU A 131 -3.76 29.04 -14.97
CA LEU A 131 -2.34 29.38 -14.94
C LEU A 131 -2.00 30.46 -15.98
N ASN A 132 -2.86 30.68 -16.98
CA ASN A 132 -2.89 31.78 -17.97
C ASN A 132 -1.51 32.34 -18.28
N VAL A 133 -0.59 31.45 -18.59
CA VAL A 133 0.79 31.81 -18.88
C VAL A 133 0.74 32.43 -20.27
N GLN A 134 0.90 33.75 -20.35
CA GLN A 134 0.96 34.49 -21.62
C GLN A 134 2.15 34.05 -22.53
N ASP A 135 2.98 33.14 -22.02
CA ASP A 135 4.07 32.45 -22.67
C ASP A 135 3.82 30.94 -22.67
N ASP A 136 4.30 30.26 -23.69
CA ASP A 136 4.25 28.80 -23.82
C ASP A 136 4.64 28.09 -22.49
N LEU A 137 3.74 27.24 -21.96
CA LEU A 137 4.01 26.41 -20.78
C LEU A 137 5.28 25.56 -20.97
N HIS A 138 5.67 25.27 -22.22
CA HIS A 138 6.92 24.59 -22.53
C HIS A 138 8.19 25.41 -22.20
N HIS A 139 8.10 26.73 -22.06
CA HIS A 139 9.24 27.59 -21.67
C HIS A 139 9.38 27.78 -20.17
N HIS A 140 8.37 27.40 -19.38
CA HIS A 140 8.41 27.53 -17.93
C HIS A 140 9.11 26.33 -17.29
N SER A 141 9.93 26.60 -16.27
CA SER A 141 10.45 25.52 -15.43
C SER A 141 9.31 24.87 -14.63
N LEU A 142 9.42 23.57 -14.36
CA LEU A 142 8.43 22.86 -13.53
C LEU A 142 8.29 23.46 -12.13
N ALA A 143 9.36 24.04 -11.58
CA ALA A 143 9.33 24.78 -10.32
C ALA A 143 8.37 25.98 -10.42
N CYS A 144 8.48 26.80 -11.47
CA CYS A 144 7.60 27.95 -11.67
C CYS A 144 6.14 27.53 -11.86
N ILE A 145 5.86 26.45 -12.61
CA ILE A 145 4.49 25.93 -12.75
C ILE A 145 3.95 25.46 -11.40
N THR A 146 4.79 24.82 -10.58
CA THR A 146 4.40 24.36 -9.23
C THR A 146 4.08 25.53 -8.30
N GLU A 147 4.90 26.58 -8.30
CA GLU A 147 4.65 27.83 -7.55
C GLU A 147 3.32 28.48 -7.97
N LYS A 148 3.14 28.69 -9.28
CA LYS A 148 1.90 29.26 -9.83
C LYS A 148 0.69 28.41 -9.47
N ASN A 149 0.80 27.08 -9.54
CA ASN A 149 -0.27 26.17 -9.14
C ASN A 149 -0.68 26.40 -7.68
N VAL A 150 0.28 26.42 -6.75
CA VAL A 150 -0.02 26.67 -5.32
C VAL A 150 -0.76 28.00 -5.14
N LEU A 151 -0.35 29.06 -5.83
CA LEU A 151 -1.01 30.37 -5.77
C LEU A 151 -2.43 30.34 -6.37
N THR A 152 -2.62 29.65 -7.50
CA THR A 152 -3.95 29.41 -8.09
C THR A 152 -4.86 28.68 -7.12
N GLN A 153 -4.37 27.64 -6.44
CA GLN A 153 -5.20 26.89 -5.48
C GLN A 153 -5.53 27.73 -4.23
N ILE A 154 -4.63 28.63 -3.79
CA ILE A 154 -4.94 29.62 -2.75
C ILE A 154 -6.03 30.59 -3.21
N ALA A 155 -6.00 31.04 -4.47
CA ALA A 155 -7.06 31.88 -5.02
C ALA A 155 -8.40 31.13 -5.07
N ASN A 156 -8.39 29.87 -5.49
CA ASN A 156 -9.58 29.02 -5.52
C ASN A 156 -10.15 28.80 -4.11
N LEU A 157 -9.30 28.56 -3.09
CA LEU A 157 -9.75 28.46 -1.70
C LEU A 157 -10.57 29.68 -1.25
N LYS A 158 -10.16 30.88 -1.67
CA LYS A 158 -10.84 32.14 -1.32
C LYS A 158 -12.19 32.31 -2.01
N THR A 159 -12.61 31.39 -2.87
CA THR A 159 -13.97 31.36 -3.44
C THR A 159 -14.96 30.54 -2.60
N HIS A 160 -14.49 29.73 -1.66
CA HIS A 160 -15.34 28.84 -0.85
C HIS A 160 -16.05 29.62 0.26
N PRO A 161 -17.38 29.52 0.41
CA PRO A 161 -18.14 30.32 1.40
C PRO A 161 -17.64 30.17 2.83
N ALA A 162 -17.33 28.94 3.26
CA ALA A 162 -16.82 28.70 4.62
C ALA A 162 -15.46 29.38 4.87
N VAL A 163 -14.62 29.46 3.84
CA VAL A 163 -13.30 30.09 3.91
C VAL A 163 -13.43 31.61 3.95
N ILE A 164 -14.25 32.19 3.06
CA ILE A 164 -14.55 33.63 3.01
C ILE A 164 -15.01 34.10 4.40
N GLU A 165 -16.00 33.42 4.97
CA GLU A 165 -16.57 33.76 6.27
C GLU A 165 -15.53 33.80 7.40
N GLN A 166 -14.62 32.81 7.46
CA GLN A 166 -13.62 32.76 8.53
C GLN A 166 -12.42 33.67 8.29
N LEU A 167 -12.08 33.97 7.03
CA LEU A 167 -11.07 34.98 6.69
C LEU A 167 -11.54 36.38 7.10
N GLU A 168 -12.79 36.75 6.79
CA GLU A 168 -13.38 38.04 7.20
C GLU A 168 -13.42 38.21 8.73
N LYS A 169 -13.61 37.10 9.45
CA LYS A 169 -13.58 37.06 10.92
C LYS A 169 -12.16 37.04 11.51
N GLY A 170 -11.11 36.96 10.69
CA GLY A 170 -9.72 36.83 11.15
C GLY A 170 -9.44 35.53 11.90
N LYS A 171 -10.22 34.47 11.65
CA LYS A 171 -10.14 33.17 12.36
C LYS A 171 -9.44 32.07 11.55
N LEU A 172 -9.12 32.36 10.30
CA LEU A 172 -8.51 31.40 9.38
C LEU A 172 -7.31 32.05 8.69
N SER A 173 -6.21 31.31 8.58
CA SER A 173 -5.03 31.70 7.81
C SER A 173 -4.78 30.70 6.68
N ILE A 174 -4.26 31.18 5.55
CA ILE A 174 -3.95 30.34 4.38
C ILE A 174 -2.47 30.47 4.05
N HIS A 175 -1.81 29.33 3.86
CA HIS A 175 -0.37 29.24 3.59
C HIS A 175 -0.12 28.43 2.31
N GLY A 176 0.84 28.87 1.50
CA GLY A 176 1.30 28.15 0.31
C GLY A 176 2.69 27.59 0.55
N TRP A 177 2.85 26.27 0.40
CA TRP A 177 4.11 25.56 0.61
C TRP A 177 4.54 24.81 -0.64
N ILE A 178 5.85 24.62 -0.79
CA ILE A 178 6.47 23.73 -1.75
C ILE A 178 7.45 22.84 -1.00
N TYR A 179 7.21 21.54 -1.05
CA TYR A 179 8.14 20.55 -0.54
C TYR A 179 9.14 20.12 -1.60
N GLU A 180 10.41 20.42 -1.36
CA GLU A 180 11.53 19.91 -2.16
C GLU A 180 12.01 18.59 -1.57
N PHE A 181 11.50 17.47 -2.08
CA PHE A 181 11.82 16.16 -1.49
C PHE A 181 13.29 15.76 -1.67
N GLU A 182 14.02 16.36 -2.62
CA GLU A 182 15.44 16.10 -2.84
C GLU A 182 16.32 16.71 -1.75
N THR A 183 15.90 17.83 -1.16
CA THR A 183 16.66 18.61 -0.17
C THR A 183 16.06 18.53 1.23
N GLY A 184 14.81 18.07 1.34
CA GLY A 184 14.06 18.07 2.59
C GLY A 184 13.53 19.45 2.98
N GLN A 185 13.64 20.45 2.10
CA GLN A 185 13.24 21.83 2.38
C GLN A 185 11.74 22.04 2.14
N ILE A 186 11.15 22.90 2.96
CA ILE A 186 9.85 23.51 2.69
C ILE A 186 10.09 24.96 2.36
N LEU A 187 9.69 25.37 1.16
CA LEU A 187 9.60 26.77 0.77
C LEU A 187 8.17 27.22 1.04
N ALA A 188 8.00 28.32 1.76
CA ALA A 188 6.71 28.90 2.07
C ALA A 188 6.56 30.25 1.39
N HIS A 189 5.36 30.52 0.87
CA HIS A 189 5.05 31.74 0.17
C HIS A 189 4.98 32.93 1.13
N ASP A 190 5.89 33.87 0.96
CA ASP A 190 5.87 35.16 1.64
C ASP A 190 4.97 36.15 0.89
N GLN A 191 3.95 36.67 1.57
CA GLN A 191 3.01 37.60 0.98
C GLN A 191 3.64 38.97 0.69
N ALA A 192 4.64 39.40 1.47
CA ALA A 192 5.26 40.71 1.32
C ALA A 192 6.13 40.80 0.05
N THR A 193 6.91 39.76 -0.21
CA THR A 193 7.80 39.69 -1.39
C THR A 193 7.18 38.96 -2.57
N SER A 194 6.07 38.23 -2.37
CA SER A 194 5.46 37.34 -3.37
C SER A 194 6.42 36.26 -3.87
N GLN A 195 7.33 35.80 -3.01
CA GLN A 195 8.32 34.77 -3.29
C GLN A 195 8.13 33.55 -2.38
N PHE A 196 8.55 32.39 -2.87
CA PHE A 196 8.70 31.20 -2.03
C PHE A 196 10.10 31.20 -1.40
N LEU A 197 10.15 31.28 -0.08
CA LEU A 197 11.39 31.33 0.70
C LEU A 197 11.47 30.11 1.61
N PRO A 198 12.67 29.61 1.97
CA PRO A 198 12.81 28.58 2.99
C PRO A 198 12.03 28.97 4.24
N ILE A 199 11.23 28.04 4.77
CA ILE A 199 10.28 28.34 5.85
C ILE A 199 10.96 28.90 7.11
N GLU A 200 12.26 28.61 7.30
CA GLU A 200 13.11 29.16 8.36
C GLU A 200 13.37 30.66 8.22
N GLN A 201 13.27 31.20 7.01
CA GLN A 201 13.53 32.60 6.67
C GLN A 201 12.28 33.47 6.75
N LEU A 202 11.10 32.87 6.93
CA LEU A 202 9.89 33.62 7.25
C LEU A 202 10.07 34.23 8.64
N ASN A 203 10.53 35.49 8.66
CA ASN A 203 10.78 36.24 9.89
C ASN A 203 9.52 36.24 10.77
N HIS A 204 9.63 35.70 11.98
CA HIS A 204 8.63 35.82 13.04
C HIS A 204 8.38 37.27 13.50
N SER A 205 9.08 38.28 12.95
CA SER A 205 9.23 39.61 13.55
C SER A 205 8.74 40.79 12.71
N LEU A 206 7.99 40.59 11.63
CA LEU A 206 7.34 41.68 10.87
C LEU A 206 5.93 41.27 10.40
N VAL A 207 5.13 40.71 11.30
CA VAL A 207 3.78 40.22 11.00
C VAL A 207 2.76 41.28 11.35
N ASP A 208 2.12 41.85 10.31
CA ASP A 208 0.75 42.35 10.47
C ASP A 208 -0.15 41.15 10.83
N SER A 209 -0.90 41.31 11.91
CA SER A 209 -1.22 40.32 12.94
C SER A 209 -2.15 39.14 12.62
N ASN A 210 -2.32 38.68 11.37
CA ASN A 210 -3.40 37.73 11.02
C ASN A 210 -3.00 36.42 10.31
N ALA A 211 -1.70 36.10 10.19
CA ALA A 211 -1.24 34.85 9.57
C ALA A 211 -0.13 34.17 10.38
N LEU A 212 -0.43 33.76 11.62
CA LEU A 212 0.50 32.91 12.35
C LEU A 212 0.37 31.48 11.85
N LEU A 213 1.42 30.97 11.19
CA LEU A 213 1.63 29.53 11.11
C LEU A 213 1.79 28.99 12.54
N THR A 214 1.04 27.96 12.91
CA THR A 214 1.12 27.35 14.23
C THR A 214 2.55 26.91 14.50
N SER A 215 3.07 27.24 15.69
CA SER A 215 4.43 26.85 16.09
C SER A 215 4.65 25.35 15.90
N LYS A 216 3.63 24.53 16.15
CA LYS A 216 3.67 23.07 15.98
C LYS A 216 4.02 22.62 14.55
N LEU A 217 3.40 23.19 13.52
CA LEU A 217 3.69 22.82 12.13
C LEU A 217 5.09 23.23 11.72
N LEU A 218 5.49 24.45 12.10
CA LEU A 218 6.83 24.95 11.85
C LEU A 218 7.87 24.06 12.55
N ASP A 219 7.73 23.85 13.85
CA ASP A 219 8.61 22.99 14.65
C ASP A 219 8.73 21.59 14.04
N GLY A 220 7.61 21.05 13.55
CA GLY A 220 7.58 19.76 12.90
C GLY A 220 8.37 19.71 11.59
N VAL A 221 8.22 20.71 10.73
CA VAL A 221 9.01 20.84 9.50
C VAL A 221 10.50 21.01 9.80
N LEU A 222 10.84 21.84 10.77
CA LEU A 222 12.23 22.03 11.22
C LEU A 222 12.81 20.74 11.78
N HIS A 223 12.02 19.99 12.56
CA HIS A 223 12.42 18.69 13.09
C HIS A 223 12.67 17.69 11.97
N PHE A 224 11.75 17.59 11.00
CA PHE A 224 11.88 16.70 9.85
C PHE A 224 13.18 16.99 9.10
N ARG A 225 13.42 18.25 8.73
CA ARG A 225 14.61 18.66 7.98
C ARG A 225 15.90 18.37 8.75
N LYS A 226 15.92 18.64 10.07
CA LYS A 226 17.11 18.48 10.91
C LYS A 226 17.40 17.03 11.30
N ASN A 227 16.38 16.22 11.55
CA ASN A 227 16.53 14.91 12.21
C ASN A 227 16.07 13.73 11.35
N ASP A 228 14.97 13.84 10.61
CA ASP A 228 14.38 12.71 9.89
C ASP A 228 14.87 12.60 8.46
N PHE A 229 14.96 13.73 7.74
CA PHE A 229 15.46 13.78 6.38
C PHE A 229 16.87 13.21 6.23
N PRO A 230 17.88 13.55 7.08
CA PRO A 230 19.22 12.99 6.93
C PRO A 230 19.26 11.46 7.01
N LYS A 231 18.38 10.84 7.81
CA LYS A 231 18.29 9.38 7.94
C LYS A 231 17.71 8.70 6.70
N LYS A 232 16.99 9.47 5.86
CA LYS A 232 16.33 8.99 4.64
C LYS A 232 16.91 9.62 3.36
N LYS A 233 18.06 10.29 3.44
CA LYS A 233 18.65 11.03 2.32
C LYS A 233 18.89 10.13 1.11
N GLU A 234 19.46 8.94 1.31
CA GLU A 234 19.70 7.96 0.24
C GLU A 234 18.40 7.49 -0.43
N LEU A 235 17.34 7.32 0.36
CA LEU A 235 16.01 7.00 -0.15
C LEU A 235 15.48 8.15 -1.03
N PHE A 236 15.49 9.39 -0.55
CA PHE A 236 15.01 10.52 -1.35
C PHE A 236 15.82 10.75 -2.63
N GLN A 237 17.13 10.49 -2.60
CA GLN A 237 17.98 10.52 -3.79
C GLN A 237 17.59 9.46 -4.82
N SER A 238 17.25 8.24 -4.39
CA SER A 238 16.79 7.19 -5.30
C SER A 238 15.43 7.51 -5.91
N LEU A 239 14.53 8.14 -5.15
CA LEU A 239 13.20 8.58 -5.59
C LEU A 239 13.23 9.73 -6.61
N ALA A 240 14.36 10.41 -6.78
CA ALA A 240 14.53 11.41 -7.84
C ALA A 240 14.49 10.81 -9.25
N GLN A 241 14.79 9.50 -9.38
CA GLN A 241 14.78 8.77 -10.66
C GLN A 241 13.40 8.24 -11.06
N GLY A 242 12.44 8.23 -10.12
CA GLY A 242 11.10 7.71 -10.35
C GLY A 242 10.45 7.17 -9.09
N GLN A 243 9.14 6.93 -9.17
CA GLN A 243 8.36 6.31 -8.09
C GLN A 243 7.72 5.02 -8.59
N HIS A 244 7.70 4.00 -7.72
CA HIS A 244 7.09 2.70 -8.00
C HIS A 244 6.25 2.26 -6.81
N PRO A 245 5.12 2.95 -6.54
CA PRO A 245 4.29 2.66 -5.39
C PRO A 245 3.73 1.24 -5.48
N LYS A 246 3.61 0.60 -4.31
CA LYS A 246 3.09 -0.76 -4.15
C LYS A 246 1.59 -0.83 -4.45
N ALA A 247 0.85 0.24 -4.17
CA ALA A 247 -0.60 0.33 -4.33
C ALA A 247 -1.05 1.79 -4.47
N LEU A 248 -2.26 1.98 -5.01
CA LEU A 248 -3.08 3.18 -4.80
C LEU A 248 -3.99 2.93 -3.59
N LEU A 249 -4.00 3.86 -2.64
CA LEU A 249 -4.82 3.78 -1.43
C LEU A 249 -5.76 4.98 -1.32
N PHE A 250 -7.07 4.70 -1.26
CA PHE A 250 -8.10 5.65 -0.88
C PHE A 250 -8.34 5.56 0.63
N SER A 251 -8.22 6.69 1.33
CA SER A 251 -8.52 6.79 2.77
C SER A 251 -9.25 8.08 3.09
N CYS A 252 -9.87 8.12 4.28
CA CYS A 252 -10.61 9.31 4.69
C CYS A 252 -9.64 10.45 5.01
N SER A 253 -10.03 11.71 4.83
CA SER A 253 -9.24 12.87 5.27
C SER A 253 -9.12 13.01 6.80
N ASP A 254 -9.87 12.21 7.56
CA ASP A 254 -9.89 12.16 9.02
C ASP A 254 -8.48 12.12 9.64
N SER A 255 -8.21 13.02 10.58
CA SER A 255 -6.87 13.24 11.13
C SER A 255 -6.35 12.05 11.94
N ARG A 256 -7.25 11.15 12.40
CA ARG A 256 -6.89 9.95 13.18
C ARG A 256 -6.34 8.84 12.29
N VAL A 257 -6.56 8.93 10.98
CA VAL A 257 -6.09 7.94 10.00
C VAL A 257 -4.81 8.47 9.35
N ILE A 258 -3.71 7.73 9.49
CA ILE A 258 -2.44 8.03 8.82
C ILE A 258 -2.02 6.79 8.02
N PRO A 259 -2.25 6.77 6.70
CA PRO A 259 -1.99 5.58 5.89
C PRO A 259 -0.56 5.04 6.02
N SER A 260 0.44 5.92 6.01
CA SER A 260 1.86 5.52 6.11
C SER A 260 2.23 4.93 7.47
N LEU A 261 1.56 5.35 8.54
CA LEU A 261 1.74 4.78 9.88
C LEU A 261 1.09 3.39 9.96
N ILE A 262 -0.15 3.28 9.48
CA ILE A 262 -0.94 2.04 9.55
C ILE A 262 -0.31 0.93 8.69
N THR A 263 0.27 1.30 7.55
CA THR A 263 0.90 0.36 6.61
C THR A 263 2.42 0.27 6.74
N ASP A 264 3.02 1.02 7.67
CA ASP A 264 4.46 1.12 7.88
C ASP A 264 5.25 1.27 6.56
N THR A 265 4.91 2.31 5.81
CA THR A 265 5.47 2.56 4.47
C THR A 265 6.34 3.79 4.43
N ASP A 266 7.41 3.69 3.66
CA ASP A 266 8.31 4.79 3.36
C ASP A 266 7.85 5.66 2.18
N PRO A 267 8.43 6.87 2.02
CA PRO A 267 8.26 7.65 0.80
C PRO A 267 8.54 6.81 -0.46
N GLY A 268 7.69 6.95 -1.47
CA GLY A 268 7.75 6.21 -2.72
C GLY A 268 6.94 4.91 -2.74
N GLU A 269 6.41 4.46 -1.60
CA GLU A 269 5.80 3.13 -1.51
C GLU A 269 4.27 3.10 -1.62
N LEU A 270 3.57 4.22 -1.40
CA LEU A 270 2.11 4.31 -1.52
C LEU A 270 1.69 5.58 -2.24
N PHE A 271 0.91 5.43 -3.31
CA PHE A 271 0.20 6.55 -3.92
C PHE A 271 -1.15 6.71 -3.22
N VAL A 272 -1.45 7.88 -2.66
CA VAL A 272 -2.55 8.03 -1.69
C VAL A 272 -3.50 9.14 -2.09
N THR A 273 -4.79 8.80 -2.21
CA THR A 273 -5.88 9.79 -2.31
C THR A 273 -6.61 9.85 -0.98
N ARG A 274 -6.85 11.08 -0.50
CA ARG A 274 -7.58 11.33 0.75
C ARG A 274 -8.70 12.31 0.53
N ASN A 275 -9.92 11.91 0.84
CA ASN A 275 -11.10 12.76 0.79
C ASN A 275 -12.08 12.43 1.93
N VAL A 276 -13.13 13.24 2.08
CA VAL A 276 -14.17 13.03 3.09
C VAL A 276 -14.91 11.72 2.79
N GLY A 277 -14.73 10.71 3.65
CA GLY A 277 -15.42 9.43 3.56
C GLY A 277 -14.78 8.38 2.66
N ASN A 278 -13.52 8.58 2.23
CA ASN A 278 -12.77 7.63 1.38
C ASN A 278 -13.54 7.19 0.12
N LEU A 279 -14.26 8.14 -0.49
CA LEU A 279 -15.15 7.88 -1.61
C LEU A 279 -14.38 7.84 -2.92
N VAL A 280 -14.90 7.02 -3.83
CA VAL A 280 -14.51 7.00 -5.24
C VAL A 280 -15.80 7.15 -6.03
N PRO A 281 -16.02 8.27 -6.73
CA PRO A 281 -17.13 8.41 -7.65
C PRO A 281 -17.13 7.27 -8.67
N PHE A 282 -18.31 6.82 -9.08
CA PHE A 282 -18.41 6.02 -10.30
C PHE A 282 -17.91 6.85 -11.49
N TYR A 283 -17.34 6.19 -12.48
CA TYR A 283 -16.80 6.85 -13.65
C TYR A 283 -17.91 7.54 -14.43
N SER A 284 -17.70 8.82 -14.73
CA SER A 284 -18.61 9.66 -15.50
C SER A 284 -17.82 10.66 -16.33
N SER A 285 -18.50 11.47 -17.13
CA SER A 285 -17.87 12.58 -17.86
C SER A 285 -17.54 13.78 -16.96
N THR A 286 -17.92 13.76 -15.68
CA THR A 286 -17.59 14.83 -14.74
C THR A 286 -16.16 14.61 -14.24
N PRO A 287 -15.24 15.57 -14.46
CA PRO A 287 -13.85 15.42 -14.02
C PRO A 287 -13.77 15.27 -12.50
N SER A 288 -12.92 14.37 -12.02
CA SER A 288 -12.65 14.21 -10.58
C SER A 288 -11.20 13.83 -10.31
N GLY A 289 -10.67 14.32 -9.19
CA GLY A 289 -9.31 14.00 -8.76
C GLY A 289 -9.15 12.50 -8.44
N GLU A 290 -10.24 11.84 -8.05
CA GLU A 290 -10.29 10.40 -7.84
C GLU A 290 -10.14 9.61 -9.14
N ALA A 291 -10.85 9.99 -10.21
CA ALA A 291 -10.69 9.35 -11.53
C ALA A 291 -9.28 9.57 -12.10
N ALA A 292 -8.74 10.79 -12.00
CA ALA A 292 -7.37 11.10 -12.38
C ALA A 292 -6.35 10.27 -11.57
N ALA A 293 -6.58 10.09 -10.27
CA ALA A 293 -5.71 9.27 -9.43
C ALA A 293 -5.72 7.79 -9.83
N VAL A 294 -6.90 7.24 -10.16
CA VAL A 294 -7.04 5.87 -10.65
C VAL A 294 -6.29 5.69 -11.97
N GLU A 295 -6.57 6.54 -12.96
CA GLU A 295 -5.94 6.48 -14.28
C GLU A 295 -4.42 6.59 -14.17
N TYR A 296 -3.91 7.60 -13.46
CA TYR A 296 -2.48 7.82 -13.30
C TYR A 296 -1.80 6.65 -12.58
N ALA A 297 -2.37 6.16 -11.47
CA ALA A 297 -1.76 5.07 -10.73
C ALA A 297 -1.72 3.77 -11.56
N VAL A 298 -2.80 3.47 -12.29
CA VAL A 298 -2.94 2.21 -13.02
C VAL A 298 -2.17 2.21 -14.34
N ASP A 299 -2.31 3.27 -15.14
CA ASP A 299 -1.77 3.32 -16.51
C ASP A 299 -0.36 3.93 -16.57
N VAL A 300 0.01 4.84 -15.65
CA VAL A 300 1.36 5.44 -15.59
C VAL A 300 2.26 4.74 -14.58
N LEU A 301 1.81 4.59 -13.33
CA LEU A 301 2.64 4.00 -12.27
C LEU A 301 2.62 2.46 -12.27
N GLY A 302 1.66 1.86 -12.98
CA GLY A 302 1.55 0.41 -13.09
C GLY A 302 1.21 -0.29 -11.77
N VAL A 303 0.46 0.37 -10.88
CA VAL A 303 0.06 -0.26 -9.61
C VAL A 303 -0.80 -1.50 -9.88
N LYS A 304 -0.59 -2.53 -9.08
CA LYS A 304 -1.31 -3.82 -9.21
C LYS A 304 -2.37 -4.02 -8.15
N ASP A 305 -2.43 -3.13 -7.16
CA ASP A 305 -3.30 -3.21 -6.01
C ASP A 305 -3.94 -1.83 -5.78
N ILE A 306 -5.27 -1.78 -5.69
CA ILE A 306 -6.02 -0.60 -5.22
C ILE A 306 -6.71 -0.97 -3.92
N ILE A 307 -6.54 -0.14 -2.89
CA ILE A 307 -7.10 -0.35 -1.55
C ILE A 307 -8.08 0.79 -1.26
N VAL A 308 -9.30 0.46 -0.87
CA VAL A 308 -10.22 1.41 -0.22
C VAL A 308 -10.24 1.09 1.27
N CYS A 309 -9.81 2.04 2.10
CA CYS A 309 -9.74 1.88 3.54
C CYS A 309 -10.76 2.80 4.23
N GLY A 310 -11.84 2.21 4.73
CA GLY A 310 -12.75 2.84 5.69
C GLY A 310 -12.18 2.82 7.10
N HIS A 311 -12.84 3.50 8.03
CA HIS A 311 -12.41 3.50 9.43
C HIS A 311 -13.56 3.67 10.44
N SER A 312 -13.36 3.23 11.68
CA SER A 312 -14.33 3.43 12.76
C SER A 312 -14.59 4.92 13.03
N ARG A 313 -15.79 5.23 13.54
CA ARG A 313 -16.28 6.60 13.83
C ARG A 313 -16.05 7.62 12.69
N CYS A 314 -16.27 7.23 11.44
CA CYS A 314 -16.12 8.12 10.29
C CYS A 314 -17.17 9.26 10.30
N GLY A 315 -16.69 10.50 10.34
CA GLY A 315 -17.57 11.69 10.37
C GLY A 315 -18.41 11.84 9.11
N ALA A 316 -17.86 11.45 7.95
CA ALA A 316 -18.59 11.46 6.68
C ALA A 316 -19.77 10.48 6.69
N MET A 317 -19.56 9.26 7.17
CA MET A 317 -20.62 8.24 7.23
C MET A 317 -21.68 8.59 8.29
N LYS A 318 -21.27 9.24 9.40
CA LYS A 318 -22.22 9.83 10.34
C LYS A 318 -23.08 10.91 9.68
N GLY A 319 -22.46 11.76 8.85
CA GLY A 319 -23.17 12.76 8.04
C GLY A 319 -24.12 12.13 7.03
N LEU A 320 -23.71 11.05 6.34
CA LEU A 320 -24.54 10.33 5.39
C LEU A 320 -25.84 9.82 6.02
N MET A 321 -25.77 9.38 7.28
CA MET A 321 -26.92 8.89 8.05
C MET A 321 -27.80 10.03 8.59
N ASN A 322 -27.38 11.30 8.49
CA ASN A 322 -28.15 12.44 8.94
C ASN A 322 -29.07 12.98 7.83
N PRO A 323 -30.41 12.93 7.98
CA PRO A 323 -31.36 13.42 6.97
C PRO A 323 -31.37 14.95 6.79
N HIS A 324 -30.64 15.70 7.60
CA HIS A 324 -30.57 17.17 7.55
C HIS A 324 -29.18 17.70 7.15
N LEU A 325 -28.29 16.83 6.68
CA LEU A 325 -26.92 17.19 6.32
C LEU A 325 -26.87 18.33 5.29
N ASP A 326 -27.78 18.35 4.32
CA ASP A 326 -27.86 19.34 3.25
C ASP A 326 -28.09 20.77 3.75
N LYS A 327 -28.76 20.93 4.89
CA LYS A 327 -29.03 22.24 5.50
C LYS A 327 -27.82 22.79 6.25
N GLU A 328 -26.99 21.92 6.80
CA GLU A 328 -25.86 22.30 7.65
C GLU A 328 -24.55 22.37 6.84
N LEU A 329 -24.34 21.37 5.98
CA LEU A 329 -23.13 21.12 5.22
C LEU A 329 -23.47 20.75 3.75
N PRO A 330 -23.97 21.71 2.95
CA PRO A 330 -24.40 21.45 1.57
C PRO A 330 -23.30 20.90 0.65
N ALA A 331 -22.05 21.34 0.78
CA ALA A 331 -20.95 20.82 -0.04
C ALA A 331 -20.61 19.36 0.36
N VAL A 332 -20.64 19.06 1.66
CA VAL A 332 -20.52 17.67 2.15
C VAL A 332 -21.68 16.82 1.66
N ALA A 333 -22.92 17.30 1.76
CA ALA A 333 -24.11 16.57 1.32
C ALA A 333 -24.09 16.27 -0.19
N SER A 334 -23.65 17.25 -1.00
CA SER A 334 -23.46 17.11 -2.44
C SER A 334 -22.43 16.02 -2.74
N TRP A 335 -21.28 16.04 -2.07
CA TRP A 335 -20.23 15.02 -2.23
C TRP A 335 -20.69 13.62 -1.81
N LEU A 336 -21.43 13.50 -0.70
CA LEU A 336 -21.89 12.20 -0.20
C LEU A 336 -22.96 11.54 -1.08
N ILE A 337 -23.37 12.15 -2.19
CA ILE A 337 -24.22 11.50 -3.20
C ILE A 337 -23.62 10.18 -3.68
N TYR A 338 -22.29 10.09 -3.81
CA TYR A 338 -21.58 8.86 -4.22
C TYR A 338 -21.59 7.76 -3.15
N ALA A 339 -21.98 8.08 -1.92
CA ALA A 339 -22.16 7.14 -0.83
C ALA A 339 -23.64 6.82 -0.54
N LYS A 340 -24.60 7.60 -1.04
CA LYS A 340 -26.05 7.36 -0.82
C LYS A 340 -26.52 5.95 -1.15
N PRO A 341 -26.07 5.28 -2.24
CA PRO A 341 -26.45 3.91 -2.53
C PRO A 341 -26.11 2.90 -1.41
N THR A 342 -25.13 3.22 -0.55
CA THR A 342 -24.78 2.43 0.64
C THR A 342 -25.99 2.23 1.55
N LEU A 343 -26.78 3.29 1.80
CA LEU A 343 -27.93 3.20 2.70
C LEU A 343 -29.04 2.31 2.11
N GLU A 344 -29.25 2.40 0.80
CA GLU A 344 -30.24 1.55 0.11
C GLU A 344 -29.82 0.07 0.11
N LYS A 345 -28.53 -0.21 -0.09
CA LYS A 345 -28.00 -1.58 0.02
C LYS A 345 -28.15 -2.18 1.40
N LEU A 346 -27.90 -1.40 2.45
CA LEU A 346 -28.09 -1.89 3.82
C LEU A 346 -29.55 -2.23 4.11
N LYS A 347 -30.50 -1.40 3.66
CA LYS A 347 -31.93 -1.67 3.79
C LYS A 347 -32.32 -2.98 3.08
N ILE A 348 -31.76 -3.24 1.90
CA ILE A 348 -32.00 -4.48 1.15
C ILE A 348 -31.36 -5.68 1.84
N LYS A 349 -30.12 -5.55 2.32
CA LYS A 349 -29.35 -6.65 2.94
C LYS A 349 -29.89 -7.02 4.32
N PHE A 350 -30.41 -6.04 5.07
CA PHE A 350 -30.94 -6.20 6.41
C PHE A 350 -32.30 -5.52 6.55
N PRO A 351 -33.36 -6.05 5.90
CA PRO A 351 -34.68 -5.41 5.88
C PRO A 351 -35.35 -5.35 7.26
N GLU A 352 -34.95 -6.24 8.17
CA GLU A 352 -35.43 -6.32 9.55
C GLU A 352 -34.82 -5.22 10.45
N CYS A 353 -33.75 -4.56 10.01
CA CYS A 353 -33.07 -3.53 10.77
C CYS A 353 -33.63 -2.15 10.44
N THR A 354 -34.28 -1.51 11.41
CA THR A 354 -34.79 -0.14 11.27
C THR A 354 -33.69 0.92 11.27
N GLU A 355 -32.58 0.65 11.96
CA GLU A 355 -31.37 1.47 11.98
C GLU A 355 -30.13 0.61 11.81
N HIS A 356 -29.16 1.09 11.04
CA HIS A 356 -27.87 0.42 10.87
C HIS A 356 -26.80 1.13 11.70
N SER A 357 -25.88 0.35 12.27
CA SER A 357 -24.75 0.94 13.00
C SER A 357 -23.80 1.69 12.05
N LEU A 358 -23.12 2.71 12.57
CA LEU A 358 -22.10 3.45 11.81
C LEU A 358 -20.97 2.54 11.27
N VAL A 359 -20.63 1.48 12.00
CA VAL A 359 -19.64 0.48 11.56
C VAL A 359 -20.17 -0.28 10.35
N CYS A 360 -21.42 -0.75 10.38
CA CYS A 360 -22.05 -1.42 9.24
C CYS A 360 -22.12 -0.48 8.03
N THR A 361 -22.55 0.77 8.23
CA THR A 361 -22.59 1.77 7.15
C THR A 361 -21.23 2.05 6.56
N THR A 362 -20.19 2.14 7.38
CA THR A 362 -18.84 2.41 6.88
C THR A 362 -18.27 1.21 6.11
N LYS A 363 -18.48 -0.01 6.60
CA LYS A 363 -18.06 -1.24 5.90
C LYS A 363 -18.76 -1.38 4.55
N GLU A 364 -20.08 -1.18 4.51
CA GLU A 364 -20.83 -1.23 3.25
C GLU A 364 -20.43 -0.10 2.29
N ASN A 365 -20.13 1.10 2.81
CA ASN A 365 -19.61 2.19 1.98
C ASN A 365 -18.30 1.80 1.29
N VAL A 366 -17.38 1.13 1.99
CA VAL A 366 -16.13 0.64 1.38
C VAL A 366 -16.44 -0.30 0.22
N LEU A 367 -17.37 -1.24 0.37
CA LEU A 367 -17.79 -2.15 -0.71
C LEU A 367 -18.43 -1.39 -1.88
N MET A 368 -19.27 -0.40 -1.59
CA MET A 368 -19.84 0.49 -2.61
C MET A 368 -18.74 1.22 -3.40
N GLN A 369 -17.67 1.66 -2.75
CA GLN A 369 -16.56 2.32 -3.45
C GLN A 369 -15.72 1.34 -4.29
N ILE A 370 -15.61 0.08 -3.88
CA ILE A 370 -15.01 -0.98 -4.70
C ILE A 370 -15.82 -1.19 -5.97
N GLU A 371 -17.16 -1.21 -5.89
CA GLU A 371 -18.02 -1.29 -7.08
C GLU A 371 -17.89 -0.06 -7.96
N ASN A 372 -17.83 1.15 -7.38
CA ASN A 372 -17.59 2.37 -8.15
C ASN A 372 -16.24 2.29 -8.89
N LEU A 373 -15.17 1.82 -8.24
CA LEU A 373 -13.87 1.60 -8.90
C LEU A 373 -13.97 0.69 -10.12
N GLN A 374 -14.82 -0.34 -10.08
CA GLN A 374 -15.03 -1.27 -11.20
C GLN A 374 -15.68 -0.62 -12.42
N THR A 375 -16.17 0.62 -12.32
CA THR A 375 -16.69 1.37 -13.47
C THR A 375 -15.61 2.16 -14.23
N HIS A 376 -14.41 2.31 -13.66
CA HIS A 376 -13.32 3.10 -14.27
C HIS A 376 -12.64 2.35 -15.42
N PRO A 377 -12.43 2.97 -16.60
CA PRO A 377 -11.88 2.29 -17.78
C PRO A 377 -10.55 1.57 -17.54
N ALA A 378 -9.61 2.23 -16.85
CA ALA A 378 -8.31 1.64 -16.53
C ALA A 378 -8.45 0.39 -15.64
N VAL A 379 -9.36 0.44 -14.66
CA VAL A 379 -9.65 -0.67 -13.74
C VAL A 379 -10.32 -1.83 -14.48
N ILE A 380 -11.33 -1.56 -15.30
CA ILE A 380 -12.03 -2.58 -16.11
C ILE A 380 -11.02 -3.37 -16.95
N ARG A 381 -10.17 -2.68 -17.73
CA ARG A 381 -9.16 -3.33 -18.58
C ARG A 381 -8.21 -4.21 -17.79
N LYS A 382 -7.70 -3.73 -16.64
CA LYS A 382 -6.69 -4.46 -15.87
C LYS A 382 -7.30 -5.61 -15.04
N LEU A 383 -8.54 -5.47 -14.57
CA LEU A 383 -9.26 -6.57 -13.93
C LEU A 383 -9.53 -7.72 -14.91
N ALA A 384 -10.00 -7.41 -16.13
CA ALA A 384 -10.25 -8.41 -17.17
C ALA A 384 -8.98 -9.23 -17.49
N ASN A 385 -7.81 -8.60 -17.43
CA ASN A 385 -6.52 -9.23 -17.69
C ASN A 385 -5.84 -9.82 -16.43
N LYS A 386 -6.51 -9.83 -15.26
CA LYS A 386 -5.94 -10.26 -13.96
C LYS A 386 -4.64 -9.53 -13.57
N GLN A 387 -4.50 -8.28 -14.00
CA GLN A 387 -3.33 -7.43 -13.74
C GLN A 387 -3.52 -6.47 -12.57
N LEU A 388 -4.74 -6.39 -12.02
CA LEU A 388 -5.12 -5.52 -10.90
C LEU A 388 -5.94 -6.31 -9.88
N LYS A 389 -5.77 -5.99 -8.60
CA LYS A 389 -6.59 -6.50 -7.50
C LYS A 389 -7.19 -5.31 -6.72
N LEU A 390 -8.44 -5.43 -6.32
CA LEU A 390 -9.13 -4.45 -5.47
C LEU A 390 -9.28 -5.02 -4.07
N HIS A 391 -8.98 -4.21 -3.05
CA HIS A 391 -8.99 -4.62 -1.65
C HIS A 391 -9.84 -3.66 -0.81
N ALA A 392 -10.76 -4.22 -0.02
CA ALA A 392 -11.59 -3.48 0.92
C ALA A 392 -11.07 -3.67 2.35
N TRP A 393 -10.65 -2.57 2.96
CA TRP A 393 -10.10 -2.53 4.31
C TRP A 393 -10.99 -1.69 5.22
N PHE A 394 -11.06 -2.07 6.50
CA PHE A 394 -11.71 -1.29 7.54
C PHE A 394 -10.79 -1.20 8.76
N TYR A 395 -10.34 0.01 9.07
CA TYR A 395 -9.47 0.27 10.21
C TYR A 395 -10.28 0.70 11.43
N ASP A 396 -10.32 -0.12 12.45
CA ASP A 396 -10.81 0.31 13.76
C ASP A 396 -9.68 0.95 14.56
N PHE A 397 -9.66 2.29 14.62
CA PHE A 397 -8.60 3.01 15.29
C PHE A 397 -8.64 2.89 16.82
N GLU A 398 -9.76 2.48 17.42
CA GLU A 398 -9.91 2.34 18.88
C GLU A 398 -9.32 1.03 19.40
N SER A 399 -9.43 -0.04 18.61
CA SER A 399 -8.80 -1.33 18.92
C SER A 399 -7.42 -1.47 18.28
N GLY A 400 -7.13 -0.65 17.26
CA GLY A 400 -5.96 -0.83 16.40
C GLY A 400 -6.16 -1.97 15.39
N GLU A 401 -7.37 -2.52 15.27
CA GLU A 401 -7.63 -3.66 14.40
C GLU A 401 -7.80 -3.22 12.94
N MET A 402 -7.15 -3.94 12.02
CA MET A 402 -7.46 -3.90 10.60
C MET A 402 -8.33 -5.10 10.25
N LEU A 403 -9.51 -4.84 9.68
CA LEU A 403 -10.37 -5.87 9.10
C LEU A 403 -10.25 -5.83 7.58
N ILE A 404 -10.22 -7.00 6.95
CA ILE A 404 -10.04 -7.16 5.51
C ILE A 404 -11.27 -7.89 4.97
N TYR A 405 -11.85 -7.40 3.88
CA TYR A 405 -12.97 -8.09 3.25
C TYR A 405 -12.51 -9.39 2.57
N SER A 406 -13.13 -10.52 2.93
CA SER A 406 -12.95 -11.79 2.25
C SER A 406 -14.09 -12.03 1.27
N GLN A 407 -13.75 -12.20 -0.01
CA GLN A 407 -14.73 -12.60 -1.02
C GLN A 407 -15.27 -14.02 -0.77
N LYS A 408 -14.49 -14.90 -0.11
CA LYS A 408 -14.92 -16.28 0.17
C LYS A 408 -15.95 -16.34 1.29
N LYS A 409 -15.82 -15.47 2.28
CA LYS A 409 -16.72 -15.39 3.45
C LYS A 409 -17.80 -14.33 3.31
N GLU A 410 -17.71 -13.48 2.27
CA GLU A 410 -18.60 -12.34 2.02
C GLU A 410 -18.72 -11.38 3.21
N ASP A 411 -17.63 -11.24 3.99
CA ASP A 411 -17.58 -10.40 5.18
C ASP A 411 -16.16 -9.86 5.46
N PHE A 412 -16.10 -8.81 6.27
CA PHE A 412 -14.86 -8.29 6.84
C PHE A 412 -14.37 -9.21 7.97
N ILE A 413 -13.27 -9.89 7.72
CA ILE A 413 -12.63 -10.81 8.65
C ILE A 413 -11.45 -10.14 9.37
N SER A 414 -11.03 -10.75 10.48
CA SER A 414 -9.85 -10.28 11.23
C SER A 414 -8.60 -10.29 10.34
N PHE A 415 -7.63 -9.42 10.67
CA PHE A 415 -6.34 -9.40 9.97
C PHE A 415 -5.68 -10.79 9.96
N ASN A 416 -5.73 -11.51 11.08
CA ASN A 416 -5.15 -12.84 11.22
C ASN A 416 -5.83 -13.87 10.30
N ASP A 417 -7.15 -13.83 10.17
CA ASP A 417 -7.88 -14.72 9.25
C ASP A 417 -7.53 -14.39 7.80
N ALA A 418 -7.39 -13.10 7.47
CA ALA A 418 -7.00 -12.67 6.14
C ALA A 418 -5.58 -13.15 5.78
N ILE A 419 -4.63 -13.08 6.72
CA ILE A 419 -3.30 -13.67 6.55
C ILE A 419 -3.39 -15.17 6.32
N THR A 420 -4.24 -15.88 7.05
CA THR A 420 -4.47 -17.32 6.85
C THR A 420 -4.98 -17.61 5.43
N GLU A 421 -5.97 -16.84 4.94
CA GLU A 421 -6.48 -16.99 3.58
C GLU A 421 -5.41 -16.71 2.51
N ILE A 422 -4.55 -15.71 2.75
CA ILE A 422 -3.42 -15.37 1.85
C ILE A 422 -2.40 -16.51 1.82
N LEU A 423 -1.99 -17.03 2.99
CA LEU A 423 -1.02 -18.13 3.07
C LEU A 423 -1.54 -19.43 2.44
N LEU A 424 -2.86 -19.60 2.38
CA LEU A 424 -3.55 -20.70 1.71
C LEU A 424 -3.92 -20.40 0.25
N SER A 425 -3.42 -19.31 -0.34
CA SER A 425 -3.71 -18.96 -1.74
C SER A 425 -2.82 -19.72 -2.72
N ASP A 426 -3.34 -19.94 -3.93
CA ASP A 426 -2.59 -20.59 -5.03
C ASP A 426 -1.31 -19.85 -5.39
N GLU A 427 -1.29 -18.53 -5.25
CA GLU A 427 -0.11 -17.69 -5.49
C GLU A 427 1.01 -18.02 -4.50
N VAL A 428 0.69 -18.12 -3.21
CA VAL A 428 1.65 -18.51 -2.16
C VAL A 428 2.09 -19.96 -2.35
N PHE A 429 1.16 -20.88 -2.66
CA PHE A 429 1.53 -22.27 -2.94
C PHE A 429 2.44 -22.41 -4.16
N THR A 430 2.23 -21.61 -5.20
CA THR A 430 3.10 -21.60 -6.40
C THR A 430 4.52 -21.16 -6.04
N LYS A 431 4.66 -20.10 -5.25
CA LYS A 431 5.98 -19.65 -4.75
C LYS A 431 6.64 -20.68 -3.85
N MET A 432 5.90 -21.24 -2.91
CA MET A 432 6.38 -22.30 -2.01
C MET A 432 6.89 -23.50 -2.83
N ARG A 433 6.11 -23.97 -3.82
CA ARG A 433 6.51 -25.04 -4.74
C ARG A 433 7.81 -24.72 -5.46
N ALA A 434 7.97 -23.50 -5.98
CA ALA A 434 9.20 -23.09 -6.64
C ALA A 434 10.42 -23.15 -5.69
N ILE A 435 10.29 -22.63 -4.46
CA ILE A 435 11.35 -22.72 -3.44
C ILE A 435 11.73 -24.18 -3.15
N VAL A 436 10.72 -25.04 -2.94
CA VAL A 436 10.92 -26.45 -2.63
C VAL A 436 11.62 -27.17 -3.80
N VAL A 437 11.18 -26.94 -5.04
CA VAL A 437 11.82 -27.52 -6.24
C VAL A 437 13.25 -27.04 -6.39
N GLU A 438 13.52 -25.74 -6.20
CA GLU A 438 14.86 -25.18 -6.31
C GLU A 438 15.83 -25.78 -5.28
N GLU A 439 15.44 -25.84 -4.00
CA GLU A 439 16.30 -26.40 -2.94
C GLU A 439 16.48 -27.91 -3.11
N ALA A 440 15.43 -28.64 -3.48
CA ALA A 440 15.52 -30.06 -3.80
C ALA A 440 16.48 -30.32 -4.98
N MET A 441 16.33 -29.59 -6.09
CA MET A 441 17.20 -29.75 -7.26
C MET A 441 18.64 -29.34 -6.97
N LYS A 442 18.85 -28.30 -6.16
CA LYS A 442 20.19 -27.90 -5.69
C LYS A 442 20.85 -29.01 -4.86
N TYR A 443 20.11 -29.60 -3.92
CA TYR A 443 20.61 -30.73 -3.12
C TYR A 443 20.95 -31.95 -4.00
N LEU A 444 20.05 -32.33 -4.91
CA LEU A 444 20.27 -33.47 -5.81
C LEU A 444 21.45 -33.26 -6.76
N LYS A 445 21.64 -32.06 -7.30
CA LYS A 445 22.80 -31.73 -8.15
C LYS A 445 24.13 -31.90 -7.39
N ASN A 446 24.17 -31.51 -6.12
CA ASN A 446 25.36 -31.73 -5.28
C ASN A 446 25.65 -33.22 -5.07
N LEU A 447 24.63 -34.07 -5.03
CA LEU A 447 24.78 -35.52 -4.96
C LEU A 447 25.17 -36.16 -6.29
N ALA A 448 24.86 -35.52 -7.42
CA ALA A 448 25.02 -36.08 -8.77
C ALA A 448 26.47 -36.09 -9.31
N SER A 449 27.48 -35.90 -8.46
CA SER A 449 28.91 -35.98 -8.83
C SER A 449 29.75 -36.73 -7.78
N PRO A 450 29.43 -37.99 -7.45
CA PRO A 450 30.18 -38.76 -6.46
C PRO A 450 31.61 -39.06 -6.94
N LYS A 451 32.59 -38.93 -6.05
CA LYS A 451 34.03 -39.17 -6.36
C LYS A 451 34.53 -40.57 -5.98
N THR A 452 33.77 -41.29 -5.13
CA THR A 452 34.10 -42.62 -4.59
C THR A 452 32.97 -43.63 -4.84
N ALA A 453 33.28 -44.92 -4.77
CA ALA A 453 32.30 -45.99 -4.91
C ALA A 453 31.27 -45.99 -3.76
N ASP A 454 31.72 -45.71 -2.53
CA ASP A 454 30.85 -45.62 -1.35
C ASP A 454 29.84 -44.47 -1.47
N ALA A 455 30.27 -43.32 -2.01
CA ALA A 455 29.36 -42.20 -2.28
C ALA A 455 28.32 -42.58 -3.35
N CYS A 456 28.68 -43.35 -4.39
CA CYS A 456 27.71 -43.88 -5.34
C CYS A 456 26.69 -44.82 -4.70
N MET A 457 27.12 -45.70 -3.79
CA MET A 457 26.23 -46.62 -3.07
C MET A 457 25.21 -45.88 -2.20
N MET A 458 25.56 -44.71 -1.67
CA MET A 458 24.65 -43.86 -0.89
C MET A 458 23.67 -43.07 -1.77
N VAL A 459 24.11 -42.57 -2.93
CA VAL A 459 23.30 -41.66 -3.78
C VAL A 459 22.31 -42.40 -4.68
N MET A 460 22.67 -43.57 -5.21
CA MET A 460 21.79 -44.32 -6.12
C MET A 460 20.41 -44.67 -5.53
N PRO A 461 20.31 -45.19 -4.28
CA PRO A 461 19.01 -45.48 -3.68
C PRO A 461 18.14 -44.23 -3.56
N ILE A 462 18.74 -43.09 -3.19
CA ILE A 462 18.03 -41.81 -3.07
C ILE A 462 17.36 -41.45 -4.40
N LEU A 463 18.11 -41.45 -5.50
CA LEU A 463 17.57 -41.08 -6.82
C LEU A 463 16.61 -42.11 -7.42
N ASN A 464 16.76 -43.39 -7.08
CA ASN A 464 15.80 -44.40 -7.49
C ASN A 464 14.48 -44.26 -6.71
N CYS A 465 14.55 -44.02 -5.40
CA CYS A 465 13.39 -43.88 -4.54
C CYS A 465 12.65 -42.56 -4.76
N ILE A 466 13.37 -41.46 -5.05
CA ILE A 466 12.74 -40.13 -5.21
C ILE A 466 11.75 -40.09 -6.38
N ARG A 467 11.93 -40.95 -7.39
CA ARG A 467 10.99 -41.11 -8.52
C ARG A 467 9.62 -41.65 -8.08
N PHE A 468 9.58 -42.42 -7.00
CA PHE A 468 8.36 -43.09 -6.51
C PHE A 468 7.80 -42.44 -5.24
N LYS A 469 8.67 -42.05 -4.32
CA LYS A 469 8.32 -41.47 -3.01
C LYS A 469 8.37 -39.93 -2.99
N GLY A 470 8.79 -39.29 -4.08
CA GLY A 470 8.88 -37.84 -4.19
C GLY A 470 9.86 -37.24 -3.19
N ILE A 471 9.61 -35.98 -2.80
CA ILE A 471 10.52 -35.19 -1.96
C ILE A 471 10.72 -35.77 -0.56
N SER A 472 9.79 -36.59 -0.06
CA SER A 472 9.89 -37.23 1.26
C SER A 472 11.22 -37.95 1.49
N VAL A 473 11.86 -38.49 0.44
CA VAL A 473 13.14 -39.20 0.50
C VAL A 473 14.30 -38.30 0.96
N ILE A 474 14.23 -37.00 0.66
CA ILE A 474 15.30 -36.02 0.94
C ILE A 474 14.87 -34.91 1.90
N TRP A 475 13.65 -35.00 2.45
CA TRP A 475 13.01 -33.91 3.18
C TRP A 475 13.85 -33.42 4.35
N GLU A 476 14.35 -34.33 5.19
CA GLU A 476 15.15 -33.99 6.37
C GLU A 476 16.41 -33.18 6.02
N GLN A 477 16.98 -33.37 4.83
CA GLN A 477 18.18 -32.65 4.39
C GLN A 477 17.87 -31.27 3.79
N ILE A 478 16.67 -31.08 3.23
CA ILE A 478 16.28 -29.84 2.56
C ILE A 478 15.29 -28.98 3.36
N LYS A 479 14.70 -29.52 4.42
CA LYS A 479 13.68 -28.83 5.24
C LYS A 479 14.22 -27.55 5.85
N ALA A 480 15.44 -27.57 6.39
CA ALA A 480 16.05 -26.39 7.00
C ALA A 480 16.24 -25.21 6.04
N PRO A 481 16.89 -25.37 4.85
CA PRO A 481 17.01 -24.26 3.90
C PRO A 481 15.65 -23.81 3.33
N ILE A 482 14.71 -24.72 3.08
CA ILE A 482 13.33 -24.39 2.67
C ILE A 482 12.65 -23.55 3.75
N THR A 483 12.71 -23.98 5.00
CA THR A 483 12.15 -23.26 6.15
C THR A 483 12.72 -21.86 6.25
N SER A 484 14.04 -21.71 6.08
CA SER A 484 14.70 -20.40 6.09
C SER A 484 14.14 -19.48 5.00
N ARG A 485 14.04 -19.96 3.76
CA ARG A 485 13.55 -19.17 2.62
C ARG A 485 12.07 -18.82 2.74
N ILE A 486 11.24 -19.76 3.19
CA ILE A 486 9.81 -19.51 3.44
C ILE A 486 9.61 -18.50 4.59
N LYS A 487 10.42 -18.60 5.66
CA LYS A 487 10.43 -17.61 6.74
C LYS A 487 10.90 -16.23 6.29
N GLU A 488 11.88 -16.16 5.40
CA GLU A 488 12.34 -14.90 4.83
C GLU A 488 11.24 -14.23 3.99
N GLU A 489 10.53 -15.01 3.17
CA GLU A 489 9.50 -14.52 2.25
C GLU A 489 8.18 -14.17 2.97
N PHE A 490 7.74 -14.97 3.95
CA PHE A 490 6.40 -14.85 4.56
C PHE A 490 6.41 -14.67 6.08
N GLY A 491 7.55 -14.85 6.74
CA GLY A 491 7.62 -14.85 8.21
C GLY A 491 7.22 -13.52 8.84
N LYS A 492 7.40 -12.40 8.15
CA LYS A 492 6.99 -11.07 8.63
C LYS A 492 5.46 -10.87 8.71
N LEU A 493 4.69 -11.72 8.04
CA LEU A 493 3.22 -11.74 8.14
C LEU A 493 2.73 -12.43 9.42
N CYS A 494 3.60 -13.18 10.07
CA CYS A 494 3.28 -13.99 11.24
C CYS A 494 3.99 -13.39 12.48
N PRO A 495 3.27 -13.11 13.58
CA PRO A 495 3.85 -12.47 14.76
C PRO A 495 4.87 -13.34 15.51
N HIS A 496 4.81 -14.66 15.35
CA HIS A 496 5.64 -15.61 16.09
C HIS A 496 6.43 -16.54 15.16
N HIS A 497 7.64 -16.90 15.56
CA HIS A 497 8.54 -17.78 14.81
C HIS A 497 8.07 -19.25 14.75
N THR A 498 7.07 -19.61 15.57
CA THR A 498 6.39 -20.90 15.65
C THR A 498 4.93 -20.83 15.17
N ASP A 499 4.61 -19.89 14.29
CA ASP A 499 3.25 -19.77 13.76
C ASP A 499 2.84 -21.06 13.02
N GLU A 500 1.72 -21.66 13.46
CA GLU A 500 1.21 -22.93 12.92
C GLU A 500 0.88 -22.81 11.42
N ARG A 501 0.47 -21.62 10.96
CA ARG A 501 0.14 -21.38 9.54
C ARG A 501 1.38 -21.52 8.66
N LEU A 502 2.51 -20.98 9.13
CA LEU A 502 3.79 -21.07 8.42
C LEU A 502 4.34 -22.50 8.49
N THR A 503 4.21 -23.15 9.64
CA THR A 503 4.60 -24.56 9.81
C THR A 503 3.80 -25.45 8.86
N SER A 504 2.49 -25.26 8.79
CA SER A 504 1.60 -25.97 7.86
C SER A 504 1.98 -25.71 6.39
N LEU A 505 2.32 -24.47 6.02
CA LEU A 505 2.80 -24.14 4.67
C LEU A 505 4.11 -24.86 4.33
N ILE A 506 5.05 -24.96 5.28
CA ILE A 506 6.31 -25.68 5.11
C ILE A 506 6.05 -27.19 4.94
N GLU A 507 5.24 -27.80 5.80
CA GLU A 507 4.97 -29.25 5.72
C GLU A 507 4.24 -29.63 4.43
N LYS A 508 3.39 -28.75 3.88
CA LYS A 508 2.82 -28.93 2.53
C LYS A 508 3.87 -29.01 1.42
N GLY A 509 5.11 -28.59 1.67
CA GLY A 509 6.25 -28.81 0.79
C GLY A 509 6.52 -30.29 0.49
N LEU A 510 6.12 -31.20 1.38
CA LEU A 510 6.23 -32.65 1.15
C LEU A 510 5.40 -33.15 -0.03
N GLU A 511 4.31 -32.45 -0.36
CA GLU A 511 3.40 -32.82 -1.45
C GLU A 511 3.91 -32.36 -2.83
N VAL A 512 5.06 -31.66 -2.88
CA VAL A 512 5.58 -31.10 -4.12
C VAL A 512 6.23 -32.19 -4.98
N THR A 513 5.77 -32.28 -6.23
CA THR A 513 6.36 -33.17 -7.24
C THR A 513 7.56 -32.50 -7.90
N LEU A 514 8.68 -33.23 -7.98
CA LEU A 514 9.87 -32.74 -8.68
C LEU A 514 9.74 -32.89 -10.20
N PRO A 515 10.38 -32.00 -10.97
CA PRO A 515 10.55 -32.20 -12.40
C PRO A 515 11.38 -33.46 -12.67
N ASP A 516 11.36 -33.92 -13.91
CA ASP A 516 12.06 -35.12 -14.33
C ASP A 516 13.57 -35.08 -13.99
N ILE A 517 14.03 -36.08 -13.22
CA ILE A 517 15.40 -36.18 -12.72
C ILE A 517 16.31 -37.05 -13.61
N ARG A 518 15.87 -37.45 -14.81
CA ARG A 518 16.66 -38.30 -15.74
C ARG A 518 18.05 -37.75 -16.03
N ASP A 519 18.22 -36.44 -16.13
CA ASP A 519 19.52 -35.85 -16.43
C ASP A 519 20.51 -36.00 -15.25
N LEU A 520 20.03 -35.90 -14.01
CA LEU A 520 20.85 -36.17 -12.81
C LEU A 520 21.36 -37.63 -12.77
N GLN A 521 20.57 -38.58 -13.26
CA GLN A 521 21.01 -39.98 -13.35
C GLN A 521 22.15 -40.16 -14.36
N LYS A 522 22.09 -39.47 -15.51
CA LYS A 522 23.17 -39.47 -16.50
C LYS A 522 24.45 -38.89 -15.91
N ASP A 523 24.35 -37.79 -15.18
CA ASP A 523 25.50 -37.13 -14.55
C ASP A 523 26.23 -38.07 -13.56
N ILE A 524 25.48 -38.86 -12.79
CA ILE A 524 26.07 -39.87 -11.91
C ILE A 524 26.72 -40.99 -12.69
N MET A 525 26.07 -41.51 -13.73
CA MET A 525 26.64 -42.56 -14.56
C MET A 525 27.94 -42.11 -15.25
N ALA A 526 28.10 -40.80 -15.48
CA ALA A 526 29.32 -40.19 -15.99
C ALA A 526 30.36 -39.84 -14.89
N SER A 527 30.02 -40.01 -13.61
CA SER A 527 30.89 -39.58 -12.50
C SER A 527 32.07 -40.53 -12.24
N PRO A 528 33.22 -40.03 -11.73
CA PRO A 528 34.37 -40.86 -11.38
C PRO A 528 34.07 -41.94 -10.33
N GLY A 529 33.13 -41.67 -9.41
CA GLY A 529 32.67 -42.61 -8.40
C GLY A 529 31.94 -43.81 -9.02
N TYR A 530 31.15 -43.57 -10.06
CA TYR A 530 30.35 -44.62 -10.71
C TYR A 530 31.22 -45.65 -11.41
N TYR A 531 32.27 -45.21 -12.12
CA TYR A 531 33.25 -46.11 -12.73
C TYR A 531 33.96 -47.00 -11.69
N LYS A 532 34.26 -46.45 -10.50
CA LYS A 532 34.84 -47.22 -9.40
C LYS A 532 33.84 -48.22 -8.80
N PHE A 533 32.58 -47.81 -8.67
CA PHE A 533 31.48 -48.63 -8.17
C PHE A 533 31.15 -49.80 -9.11
N SER A 534 31.01 -49.53 -10.42
CA SER A 534 30.74 -50.58 -11.41
C SER A 534 31.88 -51.60 -11.47
N GLY A 535 33.13 -51.15 -11.41
CA GLY A 535 34.29 -52.04 -11.31
C GLY A 535 34.32 -52.89 -10.03
N TYR A 536 33.86 -52.35 -8.89
CA TYR A 536 33.73 -53.10 -7.64
C TYR A 536 32.63 -54.17 -7.72
N MET A 537 31.45 -53.81 -8.22
CA MET A 537 30.32 -54.74 -8.43
C MET A 537 30.68 -55.87 -9.39
N MET A 538 31.36 -55.56 -10.49
CA MET A 538 31.79 -56.56 -11.47
C MET A 538 32.78 -57.56 -10.86
N ARG A 539 33.71 -57.11 -10.01
CA ARG A 539 34.63 -57.98 -9.28
C ARG A 539 33.95 -58.87 -8.24
N HIS A 540 32.93 -58.37 -7.54
CA HIS A 540 32.12 -59.15 -6.59
C HIS A 540 31.20 -60.17 -7.28
N PHE A 541 30.64 -59.84 -8.45
CA PHE A 541 29.83 -60.79 -9.22
C PHE A 541 30.66 -61.89 -9.87
N ILE A 542 31.90 -61.60 -10.27
CA ILE A 542 32.83 -62.61 -10.82
C ILE A 542 33.37 -63.56 -9.73
N THR A 543 33.31 -63.18 -8.45
CA THR A 543 33.78 -64.01 -7.33
C THR A 543 32.71 -64.87 -6.65
N ILE A 544 31.43 -64.77 -7.05
CA ILE A 544 30.37 -65.70 -6.62
C ILE A 544 30.15 -66.75 -7.71
N ALA A 545 31.08 -67.69 -7.79
CA ALA A 545 30.92 -68.95 -8.51
C ALA A 545 31.46 -70.09 -7.65
N LYS A 546 30.73 -70.42 -6.57
CA LYS A 546 30.56 -71.79 -6.05
C LYS A 546 29.50 -71.82 -4.94
N PRO A 547 28.61 -72.82 -4.91
CA PRO A 547 27.67 -73.00 -3.82
C PRO A 547 28.37 -73.66 -2.63
N GLN A 548 28.30 -73.03 -1.46
CA GLN A 548 28.34 -73.73 -0.18
C GLN A 548 27.24 -73.15 0.72
N GLU A 549 26.54 -74.02 1.43
CA GLU A 549 25.43 -73.73 2.34
C GLU A 549 25.76 -72.62 3.36
N PRO A 550 24.75 -71.89 3.87
CA PRO A 550 24.94 -70.59 4.50
C PRO A 550 25.34 -70.70 5.99
N PRO A 551 26.19 -69.80 6.53
CA PRO A 551 26.18 -69.50 7.94
C PRO A 551 25.01 -68.54 8.23
N MET A 552 24.12 -68.99 9.11
CA MET A 552 22.84 -68.40 9.50
C MET A 552 22.99 -67.10 10.32
N GLN A 553 23.65 -66.05 9.81
CA GLN A 553 23.83 -64.79 10.57
C GLN A 553 23.94 -63.49 9.75
N LYS A 554 23.69 -63.50 8.43
CA LYS A 554 23.68 -62.28 7.58
C LYS A 554 22.36 -62.03 6.85
N ILE A 555 21.24 -62.43 7.45
CA ILE A 555 19.88 -62.16 6.93
C ILE A 555 19.18 -61.02 7.68
N GLU A 556 19.78 -60.42 8.72
CA GLU A 556 19.14 -59.31 9.45
C GLU A 556 19.36 -57.92 8.84
N CYS A 557 20.43 -57.67 8.07
CA CYS A 557 20.63 -56.34 7.46
C CYS A 557 19.77 -56.07 6.21
N ALA A 558 19.20 -57.10 5.57
CA ALA A 558 18.39 -56.93 4.37
C ALA A 558 16.89 -56.73 4.67
N GLN A 559 16.44 -57.04 5.89
CA GLN A 559 15.03 -56.88 6.28
C GLN A 559 14.72 -55.49 6.87
N THR A 560 15.72 -54.72 7.32
CA THR A 560 15.50 -53.36 7.84
C THR A 560 15.24 -52.32 6.75
N ILE A 561 15.70 -52.56 5.51
CA ILE A 561 15.51 -51.62 4.38
C ILE A 561 14.10 -51.68 3.77
N PHE A 562 13.32 -52.72 4.07
CA PHE A 562 11.94 -52.89 3.58
C PHE A 562 10.84 -52.63 4.63
N ARG A 563 11.20 -52.11 5.81
CA ARG A 563 10.24 -51.68 6.84
C ARG A 563 10.63 -50.34 7.49
N LEU A 564 10.79 -49.30 6.68
CA LEU A 564 10.68 -47.86 6.99
C LEU A 564 10.28 -47.13 5.69
#